data_AF-A0A7W1T1X5-F1
#
_entry.id   AF-A0A7W1T1X5-F1
#
_cell.length_a   1.000
_cell.length_b   1.000
_cell.length_c   1.000
_cell.angle_alpha   90.00
_cell.angle_beta   90.00
_cell.angle_gamma   90.00
#
_symmetry.space_group_name_H-M   'P 1'
#
loop_
_entity.id
_entity.type
_entity.pdbx_description
1 polymer ?
#
loop_
_entity_poly.entity_id
_entity_poly.type
_entity_poly.pdbx_seq_one_letter_code
_entity_poly.pdbx_strand_id
1 'polypeptide(L)'
;GVIRATENFKLGVIAATGGIAVFYLVQFVLGFFGVHFTSINGSGPIGIGFSLVVVAVAALNLVLDFDLIESAANAGAPKYMEWYGAFALMVTLIWLYFEILRLLSKLRSRD
;
A
#
# COMPACT_ATOMS: atom_id res chain seq x y z
N GLY A 1 -0.59 -1.89 -29.41
CA GLY A 1 -0.59 -2.81 -28.26
C GLY A 1 -1.84 -2.57 -27.45
N VAL A 2 -2.74 -3.55 -27.38
CA VAL A 2 -4.14 -3.39 -26.92
C VAL A 2 -4.33 -4.01 -25.54
N ILE A 3 -3.45 -3.71 -24.59
CA ILE A 3 -3.72 -3.84 -23.15
C ILE A 3 -2.99 -2.68 -22.46
N ARG A 4 -3.58 -1.49 -22.50
CA ARG A 4 -3.22 -0.43 -21.55
C ARG A 4 -3.67 -0.91 -20.18
N ALA A 5 -2.82 -0.81 -19.16
CA ALA A 5 -3.26 -0.88 -17.76
C ALA A 5 -4.46 0.07 -17.64
N THR A 6 -5.67 -0.51 -17.62
CA THR A 6 -6.88 0.25 -17.89
C THR A 6 -7.00 1.26 -16.75
N GLU A 7 -7.41 2.48 -17.03
CA GLU A 7 -7.57 3.53 -16.01
C GLU A 7 -8.33 3.00 -14.78
N ASN A 8 -9.26 2.07 -15.00
CA ASN A 8 -9.99 1.28 -14.00
C ASN A 8 -9.11 0.46 -13.03
N PHE A 9 -8.00 -0.14 -13.47
CA PHE A 9 -7.06 -0.85 -12.60
C PHE A 9 -6.30 0.11 -11.69
N LYS A 10 -5.76 1.20 -12.27
CA LYS A 10 -5.08 2.27 -11.52
C LYS A 10 -6.02 2.90 -10.49
N LEU A 11 -7.26 3.20 -10.90
CA LEU A 11 -8.33 3.69 -10.02
C LEU A 11 -8.67 2.69 -8.91
N GLY A 12 -8.74 1.38 -9.22
CA GLY A 12 -9.03 0.34 -8.24
C GLY A 12 -7.97 0.25 -7.13
N VAL A 13 -6.69 0.29 -7.50
CA VAL A 13 -5.58 0.25 -6.53
C VAL A 13 -5.50 1.54 -5.71
N ILE A 14 -5.68 2.70 -6.35
CA ILE A 14 -5.74 3.99 -5.63
C ILE A 14 -6.91 4.01 -4.64
N ALA A 15 -8.08 3.52 -5.03
CA ALA A 15 -9.24 3.41 -4.14
C ALA A 15 -8.96 2.44 -2.98
N ALA A 16 -8.33 1.30 -3.23
CA ALA A 16 -7.94 0.34 -2.18
C ALA A 16 -6.95 0.97 -1.18
N THR A 17 -5.95 1.69 -1.69
CA THR A 17 -4.96 2.40 -0.87
C THR A 17 -5.60 3.50 -0.04
N GLY A 18 -6.50 4.28 -0.64
CA GLY A 18 -7.30 5.29 0.06
C GLY A 18 -8.17 4.67 1.15
N GLY A 19 -8.82 3.54 0.87
CA GLY A 19 -9.60 2.79 1.84
C GLY A 19 -8.77 2.32 3.04
N ILE A 20 -7.56 1.80 2.80
CA ILE A 20 -6.62 1.39 3.86
C ILE A 20 -6.18 2.60 4.68
N ALA A 21 -5.85 3.72 4.03
CA ALA A 21 -5.46 4.95 4.70
C ALA A 21 -6.57 5.49 5.61
N VAL A 22 -7.81 5.56 5.11
CA VAL A 22 -8.99 5.95 5.89
C VAL A 22 -9.21 4.98 7.06
N PHE A 23 -9.08 3.68 6.82
CA PHE A 23 -9.21 2.68 7.86
C PHE A 23 -8.18 2.86 8.99
N TYR A 24 -6.92 3.11 8.66
CA TYR A 24 -5.89 3.43 9.67
C TYR A 24 -6.17 4.74 10.40
N LEU A 25 -6.69 5.76 9.71
CA LEU A 25 -7.08 7.03 10.34
C LEU A 25 -8.23 6.83 11.33
N VAL A 26 -9.25 6.06 10.95
CA VAL A 26 -10.37 5.70 11.83
C VAL A 26 -9.86 4.93 13.06
N GLN A 27 -8.97 3.95 12.87
CA GLN A 27 -8.34 3.26 14.00
C GLN A 27 -7.56 4.19 14.91
N PHE A 28 -6.81 5.14 14.34
CA PHE A 28 -6.03 6.11 15.11
C PHE A 28 -6.94 7.01 15.97
N VAL A 29 -8.02 7.54 15.38
CA VAL A 29 -9.00 8.37 16.11
C VAL A 29 -9.70 7.56 17.19
N LEU A 30 -10.21 6.36 16.88
CA LEU A 30 -10.88 5.49 17.84
C LEU A 30 -9.96 5.00 18.96
N GLY A 31 -8.66 4.91 18.70
CA GLY A 31 -7.63 4.62 19.70
C GLY A 31 -7.58 5.66 20.83
N PHE A 32 -7.83 6.95 20.54
CA PHE A 32 -7.93 7.98 21.60
C PHE A 32 -9.14 7.79 22.51
N PHE A 33 -10.18 7.12 22.03
CA PHE A 33 -11.38 6.78 22.80
C PHE A 33 -11.29 5.41 23.48
N GLY A 34 -10.11 4.78 23.48
CA GLY A 34 -9.86 3.48 24.11
C GLY A 34 -10.42 2.28 23.33
N VAL A 35 -10.88 2.48 22.10
CA VAL A 35 -11.39 1.42 21.23
C VAL A 35 -10.23 0.86 20.40
N HIS A 36 -9.70 -0.29 20.83
CA HIS A 36 -8.67 -1.01 20.08
C HIS A 36 -9.30 -2.17 19.28
N PHE A 37 -9.05 -2.20 17.97
CA PHE A 37 -9.47 -3.30 17.10
C PHE A 37 -8.55 -4.52 17.28
N THR A 38 -8.76 -5.27 18.37
CA THR A 38 -7.98 -6.48 18.69
C THR A 38 -8.14 -7.57 17.63
N SER A 39 -9.26 -7.60 16.88
CA SER A 39 -9.51 -8.61 15.84
C SER A 39 -8.69 -8.43 14.56
N ILE A 40 -8.21 -7.21 14.26
CA ILE A 40 -7.43 -6.88 13.05
C ILE A 40 -5.94 -6.67 13.38
N ASN A 41 -5.65 -6.22 14.61
CA ASN A 41 -4.30 -6.08 15.15
C ASN A 41 -3.80 -7.37 15.84
N GLY A 42 -4.69 -8.30 16.16
CA GLY A 42 -4.35 -9.61 16.70
C GLY A 42 -3.90 -10.61 15.62
N SER A 43 -3.34 -11.73 16.07
CA SER A 43 -2.89 -12.87 15.26
C SER A 43 -4.02 -13.77 14.74
N GLY A 44 -5.28 -13.32 14.85
CA GLY A 44 -6.43 -14.06 14.37
C GLY A 44 -6.44 -14.22 12.84
N PRO A 45 -7.18 -15.20 12.29
CA PRO A 45 -7.27 -15.46 10.84
C PRO A 45 -7.67 -14.22 10.02
N ILE A 46 -8.51 -13.36 10.61
CA ILE A 46 -8.96 -12.09 10.01
C ILE A 46 -7.81 -11.08 9.89
N GLY A 47 -6.96 -10.97 10.93
CA GLY A 47 -5.80 -10.08 10.93
C GLY A 47 -4.73 -10.49 9.92
N ILE A 48 -4.53 -11.80 9.71
CA ILE A 48 -3.62 -12.34 8.69
C ILE A 48 -4.18 -12.07 7.29
N GLY A 49 -5.46 -12.38 7.06
CA GLY A 49 -6.12 -12.15 5.77
C GLY A 49 -6.10 -10.67 5.36
N PHE A 50 -6.38 -9.77 6.31
CA PHE A 50 -6.30 -8.33 6.07
C PHE A 50 -4.88 -7.89 5.68
N SER A 51 -3.85 -8.28 6.44
CA SER A 51 -2.47 -7.93 6.10
C SER A 51 -2.04 -8.50 4.75
N LEU A 52 -2.52 -9.69 4.36
CA LEU A 52 -2.26 -10.24 3.03
C LEU A 52 -2.85 -9.39 1.91
N VAL A 53 -4.08 -8.88 2.08
CA VAL A 53 -4.69 -7.94 1.14
C VAL A 53 -3.90 -6.63 1.08
N VAL A 54 -3.49 -6.08 2.23
CA VAL A 54 -2.69 -4.84 2.26
C VAL A 54 -1.34 -5.03 1.58
N VAL A 55 -0.63 -6.15 1.79
CA VAL A 55 0.62 -6.46 1.08
C VAL A 55 0.38 -6.53 -0.43
N ALA A 56 -0.70 -7.18 -0.87
CA ALA A 56 -1.03 -7.25 -2.29
C ALA A 56 -1.27 -5.86 -2.89
N VAL A 57 -2.07 -5.01 -2.22
CA VAL A 57 -2.30 -3.61 -2.64
C VAL A 57 -0.99 -2.82 -2.66
N ALA A 58 -0.11 -3.03 -1.67
CA ALA A 58 1.17 -2.34 -1.61
C ALA A 58 2.10 -2.72 -2.76
N ALA A 59 2.16 -4.00 -3.12
CA ALA A 59 2.90 -4.45 -4.30
C ALA A 59 2.32 -3.84 -5.59
N LEU A 60 0.99 -3.73 -5.70
CA LEU A 60 0.35 -3.08 -6.84
C LEU A 60 0.64 -1.57 -6.91
N ASN A 61 0.67 -0.87 -5.78
CA ASN A 61 1.09 0.54 -5.76
C ASN A 61 2.51 0.72 -6.29
N LEU A 62 3.43 -0.15 -5.89
CA LEU A 62 4.81 -0.09 -6.39
C LEU A 62 4.87 -0.24 -7.92
N VAL A 63 4.08 -1.16 -8.48
CA VAL A 63 3.96 -1.34 -9.95
C VAL A 63 3.40 -0.07 -10.60
N LEU A 64 2.38 0.55 -10.01
CA LEU A 64 1.82 1.81 -10.53
C LEU A 64 2.81 2.97 -10.44
N ASP A 65 3.60 3.04 -9.37
CA ASP A 65 4.65 4.06 -9.23
C ASP A 65 5.72 3.92 -10.32
N PHE A 66 6.13 2.68 -10.64
CA PHE A 66 7.05 2.42 -11.76
C PHE A 66 6.44 2.81 -13.11
N ASP A 67 5.19 2.45 -13.38
CA ASP A 67 4.46 2.81 -14.61
C ASP A 67 4.33 4.33 -14.78
N LEU A 68 4.06 5.05 -13.68
CA LEU A 68 3.99 6.51 -13.68
C LEU A 68 5.35 7.14 -14.00
N ILE A 69 6.44 6.63 -13.43
CA ILE A 69 7.80 7.15 -13.67
C ILE A 69 8.25 6.85 -15.10
N GLU A 70 8.01 5.64 -15.61
CA GLU A 70 8.33 5.28 -17.00
C GLU A 70 7.54 6.15 -17.99
N SER A 71 6.24 6.34 -17.74
CA SER A 71 5.39 7.21 -18.55
C SER A 71 5.85 8.66 -18.52
N ALA A 72 6.24 9.19 -17.34
CA ALA A 72 6.75 10.54 -17.19
C ALA A 72 8.10 10.74 -17.88
N ALA A 73 9.01 9.77 -17.76
CA ALA A 73 10.30 9.78 -18.44
C ALA A 73 10.15 9.77 -19.97
N ASN A 74 9.25 8.91 -20.49
CA ASN A 74 8.93 8.83 -21.92
C ASN A 74 8.26 10.12 -22.45
N ALA A 75 7.52 10.83 -21.60
CA ALA A 75 6.91 12.12 -21.94
C ALA A 75 7.92 13.30 -21.89
N GLY A 76 9.20 13.04 -21.59
CA GLY A 76 10.24 14.08 -21.52
C GLY A 76 10.13 14.96 -20.28
N ALA A 77 9.66 14.42 -19.15
CA ALA A 77 9.57 15.16 -17.90
C ALA A 77 10.92 15.79 -17.51
N PRO A 78 10.92 16.98 -16.88
CA PRO A 78 12.14 17.67 -16.49
C PRO A 78 13.04 16.82 -15.60
N LYS A 79 14.37 16.90 -15.77
CA LYS A 79 15.37 16.15 -14.96
C LYS A 79 15.20 16.27 -13.45
N TYR A 80 14.72 17.41 -12.95
CA TYR A 80 14.46 17.55 -11.52
C TYR A 80 13.26 16.72 -11.03
N MET A 81 12.42 16.15 -11.89
CA MET A 81 11.35 15.25 -11.43
C MET A 81 11.87 13.84 -11.12
N GLU A 82 13.09 13.49 -11.55
CA GLU A 82 13.70 12.18 -11.27
C GLU A 82 13.81 11.92 -9.77
N TRP A 83 14.21 12.92 -8.98
CA TRP A 83 14.34 12.76 -7.53
C TRP A 83 12.99 12.59 -6.84
N TYR A 84 11.96 13.30 -7.31
CA TYR A 84 10.59 13.16 -6.79
C TYR A 84 10.06 11.75 -7.07
N GLY A 85 10.27 11.23 -8.28
CA GLY A 85 9.89 9.85 -8.64
C GLY A 85 10.63 8.81 -7.81
N ALA A 86 11.95 8.97 -7.67
CA ALA A 86 12.77 8.08 -6.84
C ALA A 86 12.36 8.10 -5.36
N PHE A 87 12.01 9.28 -4.83
CA PHE A 87 11.51 9.42 -3.47
C PHE A 87 10.16 8.71 -3.28
N ALA A 88 9.22 8.89 -4.21
CA ALA A 88 7.93 8.20 -4.17
C ALA A 88 8.10 6.68 -4.16
N LEU A 89 8.95 6.14 -5.04
CA LEU A 89 9.29 4.71 -5.06
C LEU A 89 9.88 4.24 -3.73
N MET A 90 10.80 5.01 -3.13
CA MET A 90 11.41 4.67 -1.86
C MET A 90 10.37 4.60 -0.73
N VAL A 91 9.44 5.56 -0.67
CA VAL A 91 8.36 5.58 0.32
C VAL A 91 7.48 4.35 0.17
N THR A 92 7.05 4.02 -1.04
CA THR A 92 6.21 2.83 -1.30
C THR A 92 6.96 1.54 -0.97
N LEU A 93 8.26 1.45 -1.26
CA LEU A 93 9.10 0.30 -0.94
C LEU A 93 9.24 0.10 0.58
N ILE A 94 9.52 1.17 1.32
CA ILE A 94 9.62 1.13 2.79
C ILE A 94 8.27 0.74 3.40
N TRP A 95 7.17 1.27 2.87
CA TRP A 95 5.84 0.91 3.33
C TRP A 95 5.52 -0.57 3.09
N LEU A 96 5.81 -1.08 1.90
CA LEU A 96 5.68 -2.51 1.57
C LEU A 96 6.53 -3.38 2.51
N TYR A 97 7.75 -2.95 2.82
CA TYR A 97 8.62 -3.64 3.76
C TYR A 97 7.98 -3.80 5.14
N PHE A 98 7.42 -2.71 5.69
CA PHE A 98 6.74 -2.79 6.99
C PHE A 98 5.50 -3.69 6.97
N GLU A 99 4.73 -3.71 5.87
CA GLU A 99 3.57 -4.58 5.80
C GLU A 99 3.96 -6.05 5.66
N ILE A 100 5.03 -6.38 4.94
CA ILE A 100 5.59 -7.74 4.90
C ILE A 100 6.05 -8.16 6.29
N LEU A 101 6.78 -7.30 7.01
CA LEU A 101 7.18 -7.59 8.39
C LEU A 101 5.98 -7.84 9.29
N ARG A 102 4.92 -7.04 9.16
CA ARG A 102 3.67 -7.20 9.92
C ARG A 102 2.98 -8.52 9.59
N LEU A 103 2.89 -8.89 8.31
CA LEU A 103 2.34 -10.16 7.87
C LEU A 103 3.13 -11.33 8.45
N LEU A 104 4.46 -11.32 8.33
CA LEU A 104 5.34 -12.34 8.89
C LEU A 104 5.23 -12.43 10.42
N SER A 105 5.13 -11.28 11.09
CA SER A 105 4.93 -11.23 12.55
C SER A 105 3.63 -11.90 12.96
N LYS A 106 2.51 -11.64 12.27
CA LYS A 106 1.21 -12.27 12.53
C LYS A 106 1.19 -13.76 12.21
N LEU A 107 1.89 -14.18 11.15
CA LEU A 107 2.04 -15.59 10.80
C LEU A 107 2.87 -16.36 11.84
N ARG A 108 3.87 -15.70 12.43
CA ARG A 108 4.74 -16.27 13.47
C ARG A 108 4.07 -16.30 14.84
N SER A 109 3.30 -15.29 15.21
CA SER A 109 2.65 -15.18 16.52
C SER A 109 1.36 -16.00 16.65
N ARG A 110 1.31 -17.18 16.03
CA ARG A 110 0.23 -18.16 16.20
C ARG A 110 0.47 -18.96 17.49
N ASP A 111 0.47 -18.26 18.62
CA ASP A 111 0.38 -18.83 19.97
C ASP A 111 -0.98 -18.44 20.58
#